data_AF-A0A2H9NFT6-F1
#
_entry.id   AF-A0A2H9NFT6-F1
#
_cell.length_a   1.000
_cell.length_b   1.000
_cell.length_c   1.000
_cell.angle_alpha   90.00
_cell.angle_beta   90.00
_cell.angle_gamma   90.00
#
_symmetry.space_group_name_H-M   'P 1'
#
loop_
_entity.id
_entity.type
_entity.pdbx_description
1 polymer ?
#
loop_
_entity_poly.entity_id
_entity_poly.type
_entity_poly.pdbx_seq_one_letter_code
_entity_poly.pdbx_strand_id
1 'polypeptide(L)'
;MIKIKDAPTIIKLGFNVLISKMPYFPIIASFDVTNKCTLRCKHCYWWLQEHNSELDDEIFYQKVLEIKKRHPTLIYAIWLGGTFT
;
A
#
# COMPACT_ATOMS: atom_id res chain seq x y z
N MET A 1 -0.67 -11.95 2.91
CA MET A 1 -1.10 -12.47 4.22
C MET A 1 0.09 -13.11 4.93
N ILE A 2 0.67 -12.44 5.93
CA ILE A 2 1.79 -12.97 6.72
C ILE A 2 1.21 -13.96 7.74
N LYS A 3 1.68 -15.21 7.74
CA LYS A 3 1.23 -16.25 8.68
C LYS A 3 2.00 -16.10 10.01
N ILE A 4 1.32 -15.51 11.00
CA ILE A 4 1.78 -15.26 12.37
C ILE A 4 1.78 -16.58 13.17
N LYS A 5 2.71 -17.49 12.89
CA LYS A 5 2.76 -18.77 13.61
C LYS A 5 3.84 -18.84 14.70
N ASP A 6 4.91 -18.05 14.58
CA ASP A 6 6.08 -18.18 15.44
C ASP A 6 6.39 -16.94 16.31
N ALA A 7 5.42 -16.04 16.51
CA ALA A 7 5.62 -14.85 17.35
C ALA A 7 5.49 -15.21 18.86
N PRO A 8 6.44 -14.80 19.72
CA PRO A 8 6.38 -15.05 21.16
C PRO A 8 5.10 -14.45 21.78
N THR A 9 4.56 -15.13 22.79
CA THR A 9 3.20 -14.91 23.35
C THR A 9 2.93 -13.45 23.76
N ILE A 10 3.96 -12.72 24.23
CA ILE A 10 3.88 -11.29 24.56
C ILE A 10 3.59 -10.41 23.35
N ILE A 11 4.22 -10.69 22.20
CA ILE A 11 3.98 -9.96 20.95
C ILE A 11 2.55 -10.23 20.48
N LYS A 12 2.08 -11.48 20.60
CA LYS A 12 0.72 -11.89 20.23
C LYS A 12 -0.35 -11.20 21.08
N LEU A 13 -0.11 -11.03 22.38
CA LEU A 13 -1.03 -10.37 23.30
C LEU A 13 -1.10 -8.85 23.03
N GLY A 14 0.06 -8.20 22.86
CA GLY A 14 0.12 -6.78 22.51
C GLY A 14 -0.56 -6.47 21.17
N PHE A 15 -0.37 -7.33 20.17
CA PHE A 15 -1.00 -7.20 18.85
C PHE A 15 -2.53 -7.35 18.91
N ASN A 16 -3.04 -8.32 19.68
CA ASN A 16 -4.49 -8.54 19.81
C ASN A 16 -5.20 -7.39 20.56
N VAL A 17 -4.57 -6.81 21.58
CA VAL A 17 -5.14 -5.66 22.32
C VAL A 17 -5.16 -4.40 21.46
N LEU A 18 -4.13 -4.17 20.63
CA LEU A 18 -4.08 -3.03 19.71
C LEU A 18 -5.08 -3.17 18.55
N ILE A 19 -5.20 -4.36 17.94
CA ILE A 19 -6.05 -4.56 16.75
C ILE A 19 -7.54 -4.67 17.11
N SER A 20 -7.89 -5.23 18.26
CA SER A 20 -9.30 -5.37 18.67
C SER A 20 -9.99 -4.04 19.01
N LYS A 21 -9.22 -2.99 19.34
CA LYS A 21 -9.74 -1.67 19.72
C LYS A 21 -9.65 -0.59 18.63
N MET A 22 -8.90 -0.83 17.55
CA MET A 22 -8.86 0.09 16.42
C MET A 22 -9.89 -0.33 15.38
N PRO A 23 -10.98 0.43 15.17
CA PRO A 23 -11.83 0.18 14.02
C PRO A 23 -10.96 0.35 12.76
N TYR A 24 -10.97 -0.67 11.91
CA TYR A 24 -10.12 -0.82 10.72
C TYR A 24 -10.55 0.19 9.64
N PHE A 25 -10.31 1.47 9.89
CA PHE A 25 -10.57 2.54 8.94
C PHE A 25 -9.31 2.79 8.11
N PRO A 26 -9.36 2.66 6.78
CA PRO A 26 -8.24 3.06 5.94
C PRO A 26 -8.06 4.58 6.04
N ILE A 27 -6.90 4.99 6.55
CA ILE A 27 -6.50 6.41 6.71
C ILE A 27 -5.55 6.82 5.59
N ILE A 28 -4.82 5.86 5.01
CA ILE A 28 -3.77 6.08 4.03
C ILE A 28 -4.05 5.23 2.79
N ALA A 29 -3.90 5.83 1.61
CA ALA A 29 -3.85 5.11 0.33
C ALA A 29 -2.46 5.26 -0.30
N SER A 30 -2.03 4.22 -1.00
CA SER A 30 -0.88 4.27 -1.90
C SER A 30 -1.33 3.97 -3.32
N PHE A 31 -0.82 4.74 -4.27
CA PHE A 31 -1.08 4.57 -5.69
C PHE A 31 0.24 4.30 -6.40
N ASP A 32 0.31 3.14 -7.02
CA ASP A 32 1.42 2.72 -7.85
C ASP A 32 1.21 3.31 -9.24
N VAL A 33 1.80 4.47 -9.49
CA VAL A 33 1.56 5.24 -10.73
C VAL A 33 2.37 4.64 -11.88
N THR A 34 3.63 4.32 -11.62
CA THR A 34 4.55 3.75 -12.60
C THR A 34 5.47 2.70 -11.99
N ASN A 35 5.60 1.56 -12.65
CA ASN A 35 6.56 0.50 -12.32
C ASN A 35 7.85 0.60 -13.16
N LYS A 36 7.91 1.53 -14.13
CA LYS A 36 9.07 1.69 -14.99
C LYS A 36 10.25 2.24 -14.19
N CYS A 37 11.36 1.51 -14.19
CA CYS A 37 12.55 1.85 -13.43
C CYS A 37 13.79 1.37 -14.17
N THR A 38 14.85 2.20 -14.24
CA THR A 38 16.13 1.80 -14.86
C THR A 38 17.04 1.06 -13.88
N LEU A 39 16.73 1.11 -12.58
CA LEU A 39 17.51 0.48 -11.52
C LEU A 39 17.09 -0.99 -11.30
N ARG A 40 18.06 -1.84 -10.96
CA ARG A 40 17.84 -3.27 -10.63
C ARG A 40 18.18 -3.57 -9.17
N CYS A 41 17.51 -2.87 -8.26
CA CYS A 41 17.79 -3.03 -6.83
C CYS A 41 17.41 -4.44 -6.36
N LYS A 42 18.29 -5.08 -5.57
CA LYS A 42 18.09 -6.46 -5.06
C LYS A 42 16.85 -6.63 -4.19
N HIS A 43 16.31 -5.53 -3.66
CA HIS A 43 15.13 -5.51 -2.79
C HIS A 43 13.95 -4.76 -3.45
N CYS A 44 13.97 -4.57 -4.77
CA CYS A 44 13.03 -3.71 -5.47
C CYS A 44 11.64 -4.35 -5.56
N TYR A 45 10.64 -3.65 -5.01
CA TYR A 45 9.22 -3.99 -5.19
C TYR A 45 8.88 -4.11 -6.69
N TRP A 46 9.25 -3.10 -7.49
CA TRP A 46 8.95 -3.01 -8.93
C TRP A 46 9.60 -4.09 -9.82
N TRP A 47 10.70 -4.67 -9.37
CA TRP A 47 11.46 -5.64 -10.17
C TRP A 47 11.09 -7.09 -9.84
N LEU A 48 10.76 -7.34 -8.57
CA LEU A 48 10.59 -8.70 -8.05
C LEU A 48 9.16 -9.22 -8.19
N GLN A 49 8.21 -8.37 -8.58
CA GLN A 49 6.79 -8.71 -8.64
C GLN A 49 6.20 -8.36 -9.99
N GLU A 50 5.09 -9.03 -10.33
CA GLU A 50 4.23 -8.59 -11.41
C GLU A 50 3.40 -7.41 -10.94
N HIS A 51 3.29 -6.39 -11.78
CA HIS A 51 2.55 -5.18 -11.48
C HIS A 51 1.44 -4.98 -12.52
N ASN A 52 0.40 -4.29 -12.08
CA ASN A 52 -0.63 -3.82 -12.99
C ASN A 52 -0.05 -2.84 -14.01
N SER A 53 -0.81 -2.59 -15.07
CA SER A 53 -0.49 -1.54 -16.03
C SER A 53 -0.30 -0.18 -15.35
N GLU A 54 0.57 0.64 -15.94
CA GLU A 54 0.77 2.03 -15.58
C GLU A 54 -0.56 2.77 -15.46
N LEU A 55 -0.66 3.68 -14.49
CA LEU A 55 -1.80 4.57 -14.37
C LEU A 55 -1.57 5.78 -15.25
N ASP A 56 -2.39 5.97 -16.28
CA ASP A 56 -2.50 7.27 -16.92
C ASP A 56 -3.20 8.28 -16.01
N ASP A 57 -3.07 9.56 -16.34
CA ASP A 57 -3.57 10.66 -15.52
C ASP A 57 -5.08 10.60 -15.27
N GLU A 58 -5.86 10.20 -16.27
CA GLU A 58 -7.32 10.12 -16.17
C GLU A 58 -7.72 8.94 -15.28
N ILE A 59 -7.13 7.76 -15.51
CA ILE A 59 -7.38 6.58 -14.66
C ILE A 59 -6.96 6.85 -13.22
N PHE A 60 -5.80 7.50 -13.02
CA PHE A 60 -5.34 7.87 -11.69
C PHE A 60 -6.32 8.82 -11.00
N TYR A 61 -6.75 9.87 -11.68
CA TYR A 61 -7.73 10.83 -11.16
C TYR A 61 -9.04 10.14 -10.75
N GLN A 62 -9.59 9.28 -11.62
CA GLN A 62 -10.82 8.54 -11.33
C GLN A 62 -10.66 7.62 -10.10
N LYS A 63 -9.51 6.94 -9.96
CA LYS A 63 -9.22 6.10 -8.78
C LYS A 63 -9.16 6.90 -7.49
N VAL A 64 -8.58 8.10 -7.52
CA VAL A 64 -8.53 8.99 -6.34
C VAL A 64 -9.94 9.39 -5.92
N LEU A 65 -10.80 9.78 -6.87
CA LEU A 65 -12.19 10.12 -6.59
C LEU A 65 -12.98 8.94 -6.01
N GLU A 66 -12.79 7.75 -6.60
CA GLU A 66 -13.45 6.52 -6.15
C GLU A 66 -13.05 6.17 -4.71
N ILE A 67 -11.75 6.18 -4.40
CA ILE A 67 -11.24 5.87 -3.05
C ILE A 67 -11.73 6.90 -2.04
N LYS A 68 -11.70 8.19 -2.37
CA LYS A 68 -12.18 9.25 -1.46
C LYS A 68 -13.67 9.10 -1.17
N LYS A 69 -14.47 8.73 -2.17
CA LYS A 69 -15.91 8.47 -2.00
C LYS A 69 -16.17 7.23 -1.14
N ARG A 70 -15.41 6.15 -1.36
CA ARG A 70 -15.56 4.87 -0.64
C ARG A 70 -15.03 4.95 0.80
N HIS A 71 -14.00 5.75 1.03
CA HIS A 71 -13.30 5.87 2.29
C HIS A 71 -13.20 7.35 2.70
N PRO A 72 -14.28 7.95 3.24
CA PRO A 72 -14.28 9.34 3.68
C PRO A 72 -13.30 9.62 4.83
N THR A 73 -12.80 8.58 5.51
CA THR A 73 -11.77 8.65 6.55
C THR A 73 -10.35 8.72 5.99
N LEU A 74 -10.16 8.68 4.67
CA LEU A 74 -8.84 8.77 4.06
C LEU A 74 -8.29 10.19 4.27
N ILE A 75 -7.17 10.30 5.00
CA ILE A 75 -6.52 11.58 5.31
C ILE A 75 -5.34 11.82 4.37
N TYR A 76 -4.68 10.74 3.95
CA TYR A 76 -3.41 10.84 3.25
C TYR A 76 -3.34 9.88 2.07
N ALA A 77 -2.68 10.33 1.00
CA ALA A 77 -2.41 9.54 -0.19
C ALA A 77 -0.95 9.70 -0.58
N ILE A 78 -0.33 8.58 -0.97
CA ILE A 78 1.03 8.52 -1.50
C ILE A 78 0.96 8.00 -2.93
N TRP A 79 1.84 8.52 -3.76
CA TRP A 79 2.00 8.20 -5.16
C TRP A 79 3.42 7.68 -5.28
N LEU A 80 3.54 6.44 -5.72
CA LEU A 80 4.80 5.72 -5.81
C LEU A 80 5.11 5.46 -7.27
N GLY A 81 6.40 5.52 -7.59
CA GLY A 81 6.89 5.32 -8.94
C GLY A 81 8.29 4.72 -8.96
N GLY A 82 8.62 4.01 -10.03
CA GLY A 82 10.00 3.73 -10.40
C GLY A 82 10.76 5.01 -10.75
N THR A 83 12.09 4.91 -10.78
CA THR A 83 12.97 6.06 -11.02
C THR A 83 13.73 5.91 -12.33
N PHE A 84 13.85 7.03 -13.05
CA PHE A 84 14.74 7.20 -14.19
C PHE A 84 15.80 8.24 -13.81
N THR A 85 17.01 7.78 -13.55
CA THR A 85 18.22 8.62 -13.37
C THR A 85 19.18 8.36 -14.50
#